data_AF-A0A9E7JED1-F1
#
_entry.id   AF-A0A9E7JED1-F1
#
_cell.length_a   1.000
_cell.length_b   1.000
_cell.length_c   1.000
_cell.angle_alpha   90.00
_cell.angle_beta   90.00
_cell.angle_gamma   90.00
#
_symmetry.space_group_name_H-M   'P 1'
#
loop_
_entity.id
_entity.type
_entity.pdbx_description
1 polymer ?
#
loop_
_entity_poly.entity_id
_entity_poly.type
_entity_poly.pdbx_seq_one_letter_code
_entity_poly.pdbx_strand_id
1 'polypeptide(L)'
;EEEEEEAVDLAADPGPEEVITGQRVVVLKPDPAPRADPQTLAAAALAAVSSFQAAYLHLQTAHSPFLPDALRSADRAAVSHLRRLSILRRSYLCPGANPPFPLSSHLEAQVQENQSLLRGFETVVDRLQSDIDRKDAEAAALEKALAGLDALGARLADRLERACMPPEEKVDALLTVGVFDSVLTDTCRLTHRFARILVDLMKMAGWDLGAAANCIFPDVNYAKPGHCRYAILSYICLGILKGSIRMTCATMGVASTWTTLMQPFGGMTLCNNSSSTPLSIPSS
;
A
#
# COMPACT_ATOMS: atom_id res chain seq x y z
N GLU A 1 77.61 24.93 -15.40
CA GLU A 1 76.67 23.82 -15.63
C GLU A 1 75.43 24.44 -16.29
N GLU A 2 75.51 25.07 -17.47
CA GLU A 2 75.95 24.53 -18.79
C GLU A 2 75.11 23.30 -19.15
N GLU A 3 74.05 23.45 -19.96
CA GLU A 3 73.99 23.40 -21.44
C GLU A 3 74.06 21.98 -22.03
N GLU A 4 73.51 21.84 -23.24
CA GLU A 4 73.55 20.71 -24.20
C GLU A 4 72.37 19.71 -24.09
N GLU A 5 71.36 19.76 -24.97
CA GLU A 5 71.38 19.48 -26.43
C GLU A 5 72.17 18.22 -26.79
N GLU A 6 71.46 17.11 -27.02
CA GLU A 6 72.00 15.99 -27.77
C GLU A 6 71.35 16.00 -29.16
N ALA A 7 72.05 16.68 -30.08
CA ALA A 7 71.92 16.48 -31.52
C ALA A 7 72.74 15.25 -31.91
N VAL A 8 72.11 14.29 -32.59
CA VAL A 8 72.84 13.36 -33.47
C VAL A 8 72.13 13.34 -34.82
N ASP A 9 72.70 14.13 -35.71
CA ASP A 9 72.54 14.10 -37.15
C ASP A 9 73.35 12.91 -37.70
N LEU A 10 72.77 12.08 -38.56
CA LEU A 10 73.51 11.12 -39.40
C LEU A 10 72.68 10.78 -40.65
N ALA A 11 72.89 11.65 -41.63
CA ALA A 11 72.63 11.56 -43.05
C ALA A 11 72.49 10.14 -43.67
N ALA A 12 71.47 10.00 -44.53
CA ALA A 12 71.55 9.21 -45.76
C ALA A 12 70.42 9.62 -46.73
N ASP A 13 70.74 10.49 -47.69
CA ASP A 13 70.03 10.53 -48.98
C ASP A 13 70.86 9.70 -49.97
N PRO A 14 70.22 8.89 -50.83
CA PRO A 14 70.21 9.32 -52.23
C PRO A 14 68.92 8.98 -52.99
N GLY A 15 68.30 9.99 -53.59
CA GLY A 15 67.89 9.96 -55.00
C GLY A 15 66.63 9.16 -55.38
N PRO A 16 66.13 9.36 -56.62
CA PRO A 16 64.72 9.68 -56.86
C PRO A 16 63.88 8.51 -57.41
N GLU A 17 62.57 8.79 -57.58
CA GLU A 17 61.56 7.98 -58.30
C GLU A 17 60.91 6.89 -57.41
N GLU A 18 59.58 6.79 -57.27
CA GLU A 18 58.54 6.88 -58.28
C GLU A 18 57.30 7.63 -57.75
N VAL A 19 56.87 8.62 -58.51
CA VAL A 19 55.52 9.18 -58.38
C VAL A 19 54.54 8.09 -58.79
N ILE A 20 53.76 7.55 -57.86
CA ILE A 20 52.62 6.68 -58.18
C ILE A 20 51.50 7.56 -58.76
N THR A 21 51.66 8.00 -60.01
CA THR A 21 50.60 8.58 -60.84
C THR A 21 49.71 7.45 -61.34
N GLY A 22 48.84 6.93 -60.48
CA GLY A 22 48.00 5.79 -60.87
C GLY A 22 46.65 5.66 -60.16
N GLN A 23 46.41 6.36 -59.05
CA GLN A 23 45.15 6.19 -58.32
C GLN A 23 44.07 7.12 -58.88
N ARG A 24 43.41 6.67 -59.96
CA ARG A 24 42.10 7.20 -60.34
C ARG A 24 41.15 6.83 -59.20
N VAL A 25 40.90 7.76 -58.29
CA VAL A 25 39.73 7.72 -57.41
C VAL A 25 38.52 7.77 -58.34
N VAL A 26 38.00 6.59 -58.66
CA VAL A 26 36.68 6.49 -59.30
C VAL A 26 35.72 6.98 -58.24
N VAL A 27 35.31 8.24 -58.36
CA VAL A 27 34.12 8.75 -57.70
C VAL A 27 32.98 7.90 -58.26
N LEU A 28 32.71 6.77 -57.61
CA LEU A 28 31.46 6.07 -57.73
C LEU A 28 30.42 7.06 -57.21
N LYS A 29 29.84 7.80 -58.15
CA LYS A 29 28.64 8.57 -57.93
C LYS A 29 27.68 7.60 -57.22
N PRO A 30 27.27 7.85 -55.97
CA PRO A 30 26.35 6.96 -55.29
C PRO A 30 25.14 6.83 -56.21
N ASP A 31 24.80 5.59 -56.58
CA ASP A 31 23.58 5.33 -57.33
C ASP A 31 22.44 6.09 -56.65
N PRO A 32 21.61 6.84 -57.40
CA PRO A 32 20.48 7.51 -56.80
C PRO A 32 19.66 6.44 -56.09
N ALA A 33 19.55 6.56 -54.76
CA ALA A 33 18.70 5.70 -53.96
C ALA A 33 17.35 5.57 -54.67
N PRO A 34 16.76 4.36 -54.76
CA PRO A 34 15.47 4.19 -55.41
C PRO A 34 14.53 5.23 -54.82
N ARG A 35 14.03 6.14 -55.67
CA ARG A 35 13.09 7.17 -55.23
C ARG A 35 11.97 6.41 -54.54
N ALA A 36 11.74 6.69 -53.26
CA ALA A 36 10.73 5.98 -52.50
C ALA A 36 9.40 6.13 -53.25
N ASP A 37 8.92 5.03 -53.83
CA ASP A 37 7.74 5.07 -54.67
C ASP A 37 6.58 5.66 -53.85
N PRO A 38 5.79 6.60 -54.42
CA PRO A 38 4.72 7.27 -53.69
C PRO A 38 3.70 6.27 -53.12
N GLN A 39 3.53 5.11 -53.75
CA GLN A 39 2.69 4.01 -53.27
C GLN A 39 3.26 3.35 -52.00
N THR A 40 4.58 3.17 -51.92
CA THR A 40 5.28 2.62 -50.74
C THR A 40 5.22 3.59 -49.56
N LEU A 41 5.38 4.89 -49.82
CA LEU A 41 5.21 5.93 -48.80
C LEU A 41 3.76 6.01 -48.29
N ALA A 42 2.77 5.90 -49.18
CA ALA A 42 1.36 5.86 -48.81
C ALA A 42 1.04 4.63 -47.94
N ALA A 43 1.54 3.45 -48.32
CA ALA A 43 1.39 2.22 -47.52
C ALA A 43 2.03 2.36 -46.13
N ALA A 44 3.24 2.93 -46.05
CA ALA A 44 3.92 3.19 -44.78
C ALA A 44 3.18 4.21 -43.90
N ALA A 45 2.57 5.23 -44.50
CA ALA A 45 1.77 6.22 -43.78
C ALA A 45 0.50 5.59 -43.22
N LEU A 46 -0.23 4.80 -44.01
CA LEU A 46 -1.41 4.06 -43.54
C LEU A 46 -1.06 3.10 -42.41
N ALA A 47 0.04 2.35 -42.54
CA ALA A 47 0.51 1.47 -41.46
C ALA A 47 0.86 2.26 -40.18
N ALA A 48 1.48 3.44 -40.30
CA ALA A 48 1.81 4.29 -39.17
C ALA A 48 0.57 4.96 -38.53
N VAL A 49 -0.47 5.27 -39.31
CA VAL A 49 -1.78 5.72 -38.79
C VAL A 49 -2.46 4.58 -38.04
N SER A 50 -2.46 3.38 -38.59
CA SER A 50 -3.02 2.20 -37.92
C SER A 50 -2.28 1.88 -36.61
N SER A 51 -0.94 1.98 -36.60
CA SER A 51 -0.17 1.79 -35.36
C SER A 51 -0.40 2.91 -34.34
N PHE A 52 -0.56 4.16 -34.79
CA PHE A 52 -0.97 5.27 -33.93
C PHE A 52 -2.34 5.03 -33.31
N GLN A 53 -3.32 4.59 -34.12
CA GLN A 53 -4.67 4.29 -33.64
C GLN A 53 -4.65 3.19 -32.57
N ALA A 54 -3.87 2.13 -32.77
CA ALA A 54 -3.69 1.08 -31.76
C ALA A 54 -3.07 1.62 -30.46
N ALA A 55 -1.99 2.41 -30.56
CA ALA A 55 -1.37 3.05 -29.40
C ALA A 55 -2.33 4.02 -28.66
N TYR A 56 -3.15 4.75 -29.40
CA TYR A 56 -4.15 5.66 -28.84
C TYR A 56 -5.29 4.91 -28.13
N LEU A 57 -5.73 3.77 -28.67
CA LEU A 57 -6.66 2.89 -27.95
C LEU A 57 -6.04 2.37 -26.65
N HIS A 58 -4.77 1.96 -26.67
CA HIS A 58 -4.07 1.57 -25.45
C HIS A 58 -4.03 2.70 -24.41
N LEU A 59 -3.78 3.95 -24.84
CA LEU A 59 -3.86 5.13 -23.98
C LEU A 59 -5.24 5.26 -23.34
N GLN A 60 -6.31 5.17 -24.13
CA GLN A 60 -7.70 5.24 -23.64
C GLN A 60 -8.03 4.12 -22.66
N THR A 61 -7.59 2.88 -22.93
CA THR A 61 -7.82 1.75 -22.02
C THR A 61 -7.02 1.85 -20.72
N ALA A 62 -5.83 2.46 -20.75
CA ALA A 62 -4.98 2.64 -19.57
C ALA A 62 -5.51 3.71 -18.59
N HIS A 63 -6.50 4.49 -19.01
CA HIS A 63 -7.18 5.45 -18.13
C HIS A 63 -8.22 4.80 -17.20
N SER A 64 -8.71 3.59 -17.51
CA SER A 64 -9.72 2.90 -16.69
C SER A 64 -9.62 1.37 -16.82
N PRO A 65 -9.04 0.66 -15.82
CA PRO A 65 -8.46 1.17 -14.57
C PRO A 65 -7.17 1.97 -14.79
N PHE A 66 -6.91 2.98 -13.95
CA PHE A 66 -5.74 3.85 -14.06
C PHE A 66 -4.44 3.07 -13.81
N LEU A 67 -3.72 2.77 -14.90
CA LEU A 67 -2.45 2.04 -14.88
C LEU A 67 -1.33 2.96 -15.37
N PRO A 68 -0.53 3.56 -14.46
CA PRO A 68 0.41 4.63 -14.84
C PRO A 68 1.51 4.15 -15.79
N ASP A 69 1.99 2.91 -15.66
CA ASP A 69 3.02 2.35 -16.56
C ASP A 69 2.49 2.04 -17.96
N ALA A 70 1.27 1.49 -18.04
CA ALA A 70 0.58 1.25 -19.31
C ALA A 70 0.26 2.58 -20.02
N LEU A 71 -0.15 3.60 -19.27
CA LEU A 71 -0.43 4.93 -19.81
C LEU A 71 0.83 5.59 -20.39
N ARG A 72 1.94 5.58 -19.63
CA ARG A 72 3.22 6.16 -20.07
C ARG A 72 3.79 5.46 -21.30
N SER A 73 3.70 4.13 -21.34
CA SER A 73 4.19 3.35 -22.49
C SER A 73 3.34 3.58 -23.75
N ALA A 74 2.01 3.62 -23.61
CA ALA A 74 1.08 3.92 -24.71
C ALA A 74 1.25 5.36 -25.23
N ASP A 75 1.45 6.35 -24.34
CA ASP A 75 1.74 7.73 -24.70
C ASP A 75 3.04 7.85 -25.51
N ARG A 76 4.13 7.25 -25.01
CA ARG A 76 5.41 7.22 -25.73
C ARG A 76 5.29 6.57 -27.10
N ALA A 77 4.53 5.48 -27.22
CA ALA A 77 4.26 4.83 -28.49
C ALA A 77 3.45 5.74 -29.43
N ALA A 78 2.39 6.39 -28.95
CA ALA A 78 1.57 7.33 -29.73
C ALA A 78 2.41 8.50 -30.26
N VAL A 79 3.22 9.13 -29.41
CA VAL A 79 4.15 10.21 -29.80
C VAL A 79 5.16 9.72 -30.84
N SER A 80 5.70 8.50 -30.69
CA SER A 80 6.63 7.92 -31.66
C SER A 80 6.00 7.73 -33.05
N HIS A 81 4.74 7.30 -33.11
CA HIS A 81 4.00 7.12 -34.36
C HIS A 81 3.65 8.48 -35.00
N LEU A 82 3.27 9.50 -34.21
CA LEU A 82 3.09 10.87 -34.73
C LEU A 82 4.38 11.43 -35.32
N ARG A 83 5.53 11.20 -34.67
CA ARG A 83 6.85 11.56 -35.21
C ARG A 83 7.12 10.85 -36.54
N ARG A 84 6.87 9.53 -36.63
CA ARG A 84 7.01 8.76 -37.87
C ARG A 84 6.11 9.28 -39.00
N LEU A 85 4.86 9.62 -38.69
CA LEU A 85 3.92 10.23 -39.65
C LEU A 85 4.41 11.59 -40.13
N SER A 86 5.02 12.40 -39.26
CA SER A 86 5.58 13.70 -39.63
C SER A 86 6.74 13.56 -40.64
N ILE A 87 7.57 12.53 -40.48
CA ILE A 87 8.69 12.23 -41.39
C ILE A 87 8.13 11.76 -42.74
N LEU A 88 7.18 10.82 -42.73
CA LEU A 88 6.54 10.29 -43.95
C LEU A 88 5.79 11.38 -44.73
N ARG A 89 5.11 12.30 -44.03
CA ARG A 89 4.45 13.45 -44.64
C ARG A 89 5.46 14.36 -45.34
N ARG A 90 6.61 14.61 -44.73
CA ARG A 90 7.67 15.44 -45.32
C ARG A 90 8.34 14.75 -46.51
N SER A 91 8.59 13.45 -46.45
CA SER A 91 9.16 12.69 -47.57
C SER A 91 8.22 12.63 -48.77
N TYR A 92 6.90 12.65 -48.54
CA TYR A 92 5.89 12.72 -49.60
C TYR A 92 5.79 14.11 -50.23
N LEU A 93 5.90 15.18 -49.44
CA LEU A 93 5.75 16.58 -49.92
C LEU A 93 7.03 17.19 -50.49
N CYS A 94 8.21 16.75 -50.05
CA CYS A 94 9.51 17.23 -50.54
C CYS A 94 10.50 16.08 -50.79
N PRO A 95 10.35 15.34 -51.91
CA PRO A 95 11.28 14.28 -52.27
C PRO A 95 12.63 14.89 -52.66
N GLY A 96 13.59 14.95 -51.73
CA GLY A 96 14.95 15.43 -51.98
C GLY A 96 15.43 16.60 -51.11
N ALA A 97 14.59 17.13 -50.22
CA ALA A 97 15.08 18.05 -49.19
C ALA A 97 15.84 17.23 -48.13
N ASN A 98 17.15 17.47 -47.99
CA ASN A 98 17.85 17.11 -46.75
C ASN A 98 17.04 17.67 -45.56
N PRO A 99 16.96 16.93 -44.43
CA PRO A 99 16.16 17.37 -43.30
C PRO A 99 16.55 18.81 -42.91
N PRO A 100 15.61 19.78 -42.88
CA PRO A 100 15.92 21.20 -42.77
C PRO A 100 16.29 21.65 -41.35
N PHE A 101 16.46 20.71 -40.41
CA PHE A 101 16.93 21.03 -39.08
C PHE A 101 18.43 20.76 -39.03
N PRO A 102 19.28 21.80 -38.80
CA PRO A 102 20.66 21.51 -38.45
C PRO A 102 20.61 20.57 -37.25
N LEU A 103 21.30 19.43 -37.32
CA LEU A 103 21.35 18.42 -36.25
C LEU A 103 21.53 19.06 -34.86
N SER A 104 22.20 20.21 -34.77
CA SER A 104 22.33 21.00 -33.54
C SER A 104 21.00 21.45 -32.95
N SER A 105 20.07 22.01 -33.73
CA SER A 105 18.77 22.49 -33.25
C SER A 105 17.89 21.37 -32.67
N HIS A 106 18.00 20.16 -33.22
CA HIS A 106 17.31 18.98 -32.70
C HIS A 106 17.92 18.50 -31.38
N LEU A 107 19.26 18.46 -31.30
CA LEU A 107 19.98 18.09 -30.09
C LEU A 107 19.75 19.12 -28.97
N GLU A 108 19.73 20.41 -29.28
CA GLU A 108 19.42 21.49 -28.33
C GLU A 108 18.00 21.37 -27.79
N ALA A 109 17.01 21.11 -28.65
CA ALA A 109 15.63 20.86 -28.21
C ALA A 109 15.53 19.64 -27.29
N GLN A 110 16.27 18.57 -27.59
CA GLN A 110 16.32 17.36 -26.77
C GLN A 110 17.01 17.60 -25.41
N VAL A 111 18.07 18.41 -25.37
CA VAL A 111 18.72 18.83 -24.11
C VAL A 111 17.75 19.64 -23.26
N GLN A 112 17.02 20.58 -23.86
CA GLN A 112 16.01 21.38 -23.16
C GLN A 112 14.87 20.53 -22.60
N GLU A 113 14.40 19.55 -23.36
CA GLU A 113 13.39 18.58 -22.91
C GLU A 113 13.91 17.78 -21.71
N ASN A 114 15.13 17.23 -21.79
CA ASN A 114 15.75 16.50 -20.68
C ASN A 114 15.95 17.39 -19.43
N GLN A 115 16.31 18.66 -19.59
CA GLN A 115 16.41 19.60 -18.47
C GLN A 115 15.05 19.90 -17.84
N SER A 116 13.98 19.96 -18.63
CA SER A 116 12.63 20.12 -18.09
C SER A 116 12.17 18.87 -17.33
N LEU A 117 12.55 17.69 -17.81
CA LEU A 117 12.28 16.40 -17.19
C LEU A 117 13.01 16.26 -15.85
N LEU A 118 14.29 16.64 -15.81
CA LEU A 118 15.09 16.64 -14.57
C LEU A 118 14.47 17.56 -13.51
N ARG A 119 14.07 18.78 -13.89
CA ARG A 119 13.33 19.68 -12.99
C ARG A 119 12.01 19.07 -12.51
N GLY A 120 11.29 18.36 -13.39
CA GLY A 120 10.09 17.62 -13.01
C GLY A 120 10.39 16.55 -11.96
N PHE A 121 11.45 15.75 -12.15
CA PHE A 121 11.85 14.76 -11.18
C PHE A 121 12.30 15.36 -9.85
N GLU A 122 13.06 16.46 -9.86
CA GLU A 122 13.44 17.20 -8.65
C GLU A 122 12.20 17.58 -7.84
N THR A 123 11.17 18.18 -8.47
CA THR A 123 9.93 18.55 -7.74
C THR A 123 9.19 17.35 -7.15
N VAL A 124 9.23 16.20 -7.82
CA VAL A 124 8.61 14.96 -7.32
C VAL A 124 9.42 14.39 -6.16
N VAL A 125 10.76 14.41 -6.25
CA VAL A 125 11.66 13.97 -5.17
C VAL A 125 11.47 14.85 -3.94
N ASP A 126 11.45 16.17 -4.10
CA ASP A 126 11.24 17.11 -2.99
C ASP A 126 9.88 16.87 -2.30
N ARG A 127 8.83 16.63 -3.10
CA ARG A 127 7.52 16.28 -2.57
C ARG A 127 7.54 14.96 -1.79
N LEU A 128 8.14 13.91 -2.36
CA LEU A 128 8.24 12.60 -1.70
C LEU A 128 9.04 12.70 -0.41
N GLN A 129 10.13 13.47 -0.41
CA GLN A 129 10.92 13.72 0.79
C GLN A 129 10.08 14.40 1.87
N SER A 130 9.31 15.44 1.51
CA SER A 130 8.41 16.10 2.47
C SER A 130 7.32 15.18 3.03
N ASP A 131 6.83 14.23 2.22
CA ASP A 131 5.85 13.24 2.66
C ASP A 131 6.47 12.20 3.60
N ILE A 132 7.72 11.78 3.35
CA ILE A 132 8.48 10.91 4.24
C ILE A 132 8.70 11.61 5.58
N ASP A 133 9.22 12.85 5.57
CA ASP A 133 9.50 13.60 6.80
C ASP A 133 8.23 13.80 7.64
N ARG A 134 7.11 14.09 6.99
CA ARG A 134 5.79 14.20 7.65
C ARG A 134 5.37 12.87 8.26
N LYS A 135 5.55 11.76 7.54
CA LYS A 135 5.19 10.42 8.02
C LYS A 135 6.05 9.97 9.19
N ASP A 136 7.34 10.28 9.16
CA ASP A 136 8.25 10.00 10.26
C ASP A 136 7.87 10.80 11.51
N ALA A 137 7.46 12.07 11.36
CA ALA A 137 6.95 12.86 12.47
C ALA A 137 5.64 12.30 13.04
N GLU A 138 4.71 11.85 12.18
CA GLU A 138 3.48 11.17 12.61
C GLU A 138 3.80 9.86 13.37
N ALA A 139 4.74 9.05 12.86
CA ALA A 139 5.16 7.80 13.49
C ALA A 139 5.78 8.04 14.87
N ALA A 140 6.73 8.98 14.98
CA ALA A 140 7.36 9.33 16.25
C ALA A 140 6.34 9.85 17.28
N ALA A 141 5.33 10.61 16.85
CA ALA A 141 4.25 11.06 17.72
C ALA A 141 3.40 9.89 18.24
N LEU A 142 3.07 8.93 17.37
CA LEU A 142 2.32 7.72 17.75
C LEU A 142 3.11 6.82 18.69
N GLU A 143 4.40 6.60 18.44
CA GLU A 143 5.27 5.84 19.33
C GLU A 143 5.33 6.45 20.73
N LYS A 144 5.44 7.78 20.82
CA LYS A 144 5.40 8.50 22.10
C LYS A 144 4.05 8.34 22.80
N ALA A 145 2.94 8.38 22.06
CA ALA A 145 1.61 8.17 22.62
C ALA A 145 1.45 6.74 23.16
N LEU A 146 1.94 5.75 22.42
CA LEU A 146 1.92 4.34 22.82
C LEU A 146 2.75 4.11 24.09
N ALA A 147 3.97 4.63 24.16
CA ALA A 147 4.80 4.57 25.37
C ALA A 147 4.11 5.23 26.58
N GLY A 148 3.38 6.33 26.35
CA GLY A 148 2.58 6.98 27.38
C GLY A 148 1.42 6.12 27.88
N LEU A 149 0.71 5.42 26.99
CA LEU A 149 -0.36 4.50 27.33
C LEU A 149 0.16 3.27 28.08
N ASP A 150 1.29 2.71 27.67
CA ASP A 150 1.93 1.58 28.36
C ASP A 150 2.34 1.95 29.78
N ALA A 151 2.91 3.15 29.98
CA ALA A 151 3.26 3.65 31.31
C ALA A 151 2.01 3.85 32.19
N LEU A 152 0.90 4.32 31.62
CA LEU A 152 -0.38 4.41 32.33
C LEU A 152 -0.95 3.01 32.65
N GLY A 153 -0.83 2.06 31.72
CA GLY A 153 -1.21 0.67 31.90
C GLY A 153 -0.46 0.02 33.06
N ALA A 154 0.87 0.14 33.09
CA ALA A 154 1.71 -0.36 34.18
C ALA A 154 1.32 0.26 35.53
N ARG A 155 1.09 1.58 35.57
CA ARG A 155 0.62 2.27 36.79
C ARG A 155 -0.74 1.78 37.28
N LEU A 156 -1.65 1.47 36.37
CA LEU A 156 -2.97 0.92 36.72
C LEU A 156 -2.85 -0.52 37.21
N ALA A 157 -1.99 -1.33 36.60
CA ALA A 157 -1.68 -2.68 37.04
C ALA A 157 -1.13 -2.69 38.49
N ASP A 158 -0.12 -1.88 38.79
CA ASP A 158 0.44 -1.74 40.15
C ASP A 158 -0.60 -1.30 41.19
N ARG A 159 -1.55 -0.45 40.77
CA ARG A 159 -2.64 0.00 41.64
C ARG A 159 -3.65 -1.12 41.89
N LEU A 160 -3.93 -1.92 40.86
CA LEU A 160 -4.83 -3.07 40.97
C LEU A 160 -4.23 -4.15 41.86
N GLU A 161 -2.94 -4.48 41.67
CA GLU A 161 -2.24 -5.47 42.48
C GLU A 161 -2.27 -5.12 43.97
N ARG A 162 -1.96 -3.86 44.32
CA ARG A 162 -2.07 -3.36 45.70
C ARG A 162 -3.50 -3.35 46.24
N ALA A 163 -4.51 -3.19 45.40
CA ALA A 163 -5.91 -3.26 45.82
C ALA A 163 -6.38 -4.70 46.05
N CYS A 164 -5.84 -5.67 45.29
CA CYS A 164 -6.21 -7.08 45.37
C CYS A 164 -5.49 -7.85 46.49
N MET A 165 -4.30 -7.42 46.92
CA MET A 165 -3.50 -8.08 47.95
C MET A 165 -3.41 -7.23 49.24
N PRO A 166 -4.36 -7.36 50.19
CA PRO A 166 -4.18 -6.80 51.53
C PRO A 166 -3.06 -7.55 52.29
N PRO A 167 -2.36 -6.91 53.25
CA PRO A 167 -1.35 -7.56 54.08
C PRO A 167 -1.92 -8.81 54.76
N GLU A 168 -1.18 -9.92 54.73
CA GLU A 168 -1.61 -11.27 55.12
C GLU A 168 -2.24 -11.35 56.52
N GLU A 169 -1.86 -10.46 57.45
CA GLU A 169 -2.44 -10.37 58.80
C GLU A 169 -3.93 -10.00 58.85
N LYS A 170 -4.55 -9.52 57.76
CA LYS A 170 -5.97 -9.14 57.70
C LYS A 170 -6.89 -10.21 57.11
N VAL A 171 -6.36 -11.32 56.60
CA VAL A 171 -7.16 -12.33 55.87
C VAL A 171 -8.19 -13.00 56.78
N ASP A 172 -7.87 -13.26 58.05
CA ASP A 172 -8.80 -13.86 59.02
C ASP A 172 -9.97 -12.93 59.39
N ALA A 173 -9.79 -11.60 59.33
CA ALA A 173 -10.86 -10.64 59.55
C ALA A 173 -11.80 -10.49 58.33
N LEU A 174 -11.30 -10.80 57.12
CA LEU A 174 -12.03 -10.66 55.85
C LEU A 174 -13.00 -11.82 55.55
N LEU A 175 -12.94 -12.92 56.30
CA LEU A 175 -13.81 -14.09 56.11
C LEU A 175 -15.16 -14.00 56.86
N THR A 176 -15.46 -12.86 57.47
CA THR A 176 -16.78 -12.62 58.09
C THR A 176 -17.85 -12.48 57.00
N VAL A 177 -19.04 -13.07 57.20
CA VAL A 177 -20.17 -13.02 56.23
C VAL A 177 -20.47 -11.60 55.73
N GLY A 178 -20.34 -10.58 56.58
CA GLY A 178 -20.54 -9.18 56.19
C GLY A 178 -19.48 -8.63 55.24
N VAL A 179 -18.23 -9.10 55.33
CA VAL A 179 -17.17 -8.72 54.38
C VAL A 179 -17.42 -9.40 53.05
N PHE A 180 -17.78 -10.69 53.04
CA PHE A 180 -18.18 -11.38 51.82
C PHE A 180 -19.35 -10.70 51.11
N ASP A 181 -20.40 -10.31 51.84
CA ASP A 181 -21.54 -9.59 51.28
C ASP A 181 -21.15 -8.22 50.70
N SER A 182 -20.27 -7.48 51.39
CA SER A 182 -19.74 -6.21 50.89
C SER A 182 -18.92 -6.36 49.60
N VAL A 183 -18.03 -7.37 49.54
CA VAL A 183 -17.20 -7.67 48.37
C VAL A 183 -18.06 -8.17 47.20
N LEU A 184 -19.05 -9.04 47.46
CA LEU A 184 -20.02 -9.47 46.44
C LEU A 184 -20.83 -8.30 45.91
N THR A 185 -21.27 -7.40 46.78
CA THR A 185 -22.03 -6.21 46.37
C THR A 185 -21.17 -5.27 45.52
N ASP A 186 -19.92 -5.05 45.89
CA ASP A 186 -19.00 -4.19 45.14
C ASP A 186 -18.59 -4.82 43.81
N THR A 187 -18.31 -6.12 43.77
CA THR A 187 -18.02 -6.85 42.52
C THR A 187 -19.23 -6.84 41.57
N CYS A 188 -20.45 -7.02 42.08
CA CYS A 188 -21.67 -6.85 41.28
C CYS A 188 -21.78 -5.43 40.71
N ARG A 189 -21.51 -4.40 41.53
CA ARG A 189 -21.54 -2.98 41.10
C ARG A 189 -20.50 -2.69 40.01
N LEU A 190 -19.27 -3.18 40.18
CA LEU A 190 -18.19 -2.99 39.22
C LEU A 190 -18.47 -3.72 37.91
N THR A 191 -18.95 -4.96 37.99
CA THR A 191 -19.33 -5.75 36.81
C THR A 191 -20.45 -5.07 36.03
N HIS A 192 -21.44 -4.52 36.73
CA HIS A 192 -22.52 -3.77 36.10
C HIS A 192 -22.01 -2.47 35.43
N ARG A 193 -21.07 -1.75 36.04
CA ARG A 193 -20.45 -0.56 35.42
C ARG A 193 -19.63 -0.92 34.19
N PHE A 194 -18.84 -1.98 34.26
CA PHE A 194 -18.04 -2.50 33.14
C PHE A 194 -18.93 -2.92 31.97
N ALA A 195 -19.97 -3.73 32.23
CA ALA A 195 -20.92 -4.14 31.20
C ALA A 195 -21.62 -2.96 30.54
N ARG A 196 -21.94 -1.90 31.30
CA ARG A 196 -22.49 -0.66 30.75
C ARG A 196 -21.53 0.00 29.76
N ILE A 197 -20.26 0.15 30.14
CA ILE A 197 -19.22 0.73 29.26
C ILE A 197 -19.06 -0.12 28.00
N LEU A 198 -19.01 -1.45 28.13
CA LEU A 198 -18.91 -2.36 26.99
C LEU A 198 -20.10 -2.24 26.04
N VAL A 199 -21.31 -2.22 26.57
CA VAL A 199 -22.54 -2.05 25.77
C VAL A 199 -22.53 -0.69 25.05
N ASP A 200 -22.04 0.37 25.69
CA ASP A 200 -21.96 1.68 25.04
C ASP A 200 -20.87 1.71 23.95
N LEU A 201 -19.74 1.03 24.13
CA LEU A 201 -18.74 0.84 23.08
C LEU A 201 -19.28 0.03 21.90
N MET A 202 -20.02 -1.05 22.16
CA MET A 202 -20.66 -1.86 21.12
C MET A 202 -21.62 -1.01 20.27
N LYS A 203 -22.41 -0.13 20.90
CA LYS A 203 -23.27 0.81 20.16
C LYS A 203 -22.47 1.79 19.30
N MET A 204 -21.39 2.35 19.83
CA MET A 204 -20.53 3.28 19.08
C MET A 204 -19.85 2.60 17.89
N ALA A 205 -19.58 1.30 17.99
CA ALA A 205 -19.06 0.47 16.91
C ALA A 205 -20.14 -0.02 15.91
N GLY A 206 -21.41 0.38 16.08
CA GLY A 206 -22.50 0.00 15.19
C GLY A 206 -23.02 -1.43 15.38
N TRP A 207 -22.74 -2.08 16.51
CA TRP A 207 -23.21 -3.45 16.77
C TRP A 207 -24.69 -3.46 17.11
N ASP A 208 -25.43 -4.42 16.54
CA ASP A 208 -26.80 -4.72 16.97
C ASP A 208 -26.79 -5.53 18.26
N LEU A 209 -27.25 -4.90 19.35
CA LEU A 209 -27.38 -5.51 20.67
C LEU A 209 -28.41 -6.64 20.68
N GLY A 210 -29.42 -6.60 19.81
CA GLY A 210 -30.42 -7.66 19.69
C GLY A 210 -29.82 -8.93 19.10
N ALA A 211 -29.17 -8.82 17.95
CA ALA A 211 -28.42 -9.91 17.33
C ALA A 211 -27.35 -10.48 18.28
N ALA A 212 -26.55 -9.62 18.92
CA ALA A 212 -25.52 -10.06 19.86
C ALA A 212 -26.10 -10.81 21.07
N ALA A 213 -27.23 -10.36 21.62
CA ALA A 213 -27.89 -11.05 22.73
C ALA A 213 -28.45 -12.41 22.31
N ASN A 214 -29.02 -12.52 21.11
CA ASN A 214 -29.52 -13.78 20.55
C ASN A 214 -28.40 -14.78 20.26
N CYS A 215 -27.19 -14.31 19.92
CA CYS A 215 -26.02 -15.17 19.80
C CYS A 215 -25.56 -15.76 21.15
N ILE A 216 -25.73 -15.02 22.24
CA ILE A 216 -25.34 -15.48 23.59
C ILE A 216 -26.40 -16.43 24.16
N PHE A 217 -27.66 -16.00 24.14
CA PHE A 217 -28.80 -16.80 24.59
C PHE A 217 -29.85 -16.84 23.48
N PRO A 218 -29.99 -17.95 22.75
CA PRO A 218 -30.99 -18.06 21.69
C PRO A 218 -32.41 -18.03 22.26
N ASP A 219 -33.34 -17.45 21.49
CA ASP A 219 -34.80 -17.44 21.75
C ASP A 219 -35.27 -16.84 23.10
N VAL A 220 -34.54 -15.87 23.64
CA VAL A 220 -34.97 -15.15 24.85
C VAL A 220 -35.92 -14.01 24.49
N ASN A 221 -37.17 -14.11 24.94
CA ASN A 221 -38.15 -13.02 24.79
C ASN A 221 -37.95 -11.95 25.88
N TYR A 222 -37.33 -10.82 25.51
CA TYR A 222 -37.08 -9.72 26.42
C TYR A 222 -38.32 -8.85 26.62
N ALA A 223 -38.69 -8.56 27.87
CA ALA A 223 -39.86 -7.74 28.20
C ALA A 223 -39.82 -6.30 27.64
N LYS A 224 -38.64 -5.79 27.29
CA LYS A 224 -38.42 -4.47 26.68
C LYS A 224 -37.24 -4.56 25.71
N PRO A 225 -37.21 -3.76 24.63
CA PRO A 225 -36.13 -3.77 23.65
C PRO A 225 -34.76 -3.40 24.24
N GLY A 226 -34.72 -2.69 25.38
CA GLY A 226 -33.48 -2.38 26.09
C GLY A 226 -32.98 -3.45 27.06
N HIS A 227 -33.72 -4.56 27.26
CA HIS A 227 -33.33 -5.62 28.20
C HIS A 227 -32.33 -6.63 27.62
N CYS A 228 -32.07 -6.61 26.31
CA CYS A 228 -31.02 -7.43 25.68
C CYS A 228 -29.62 -7.21 26.30
N ARG A 229 -29.36 -6.02 26.87
CA ARG A 229 -28.12 -5.71 27.61
C ARG A 229 -27.90 -6.62 28.83
N TYR A 230 -28.96 -7.17 29.42
CA TYR A 230 -28.84 -8.07 30.57
C TYR A 230 -28.34 -9.46 30.17
N ALA A 231 -28.55 -9.90 28.93
CA ALA A 231 -27.91 -11.11 28.40
C ALA A 231 -26.39 -10.95 28.35
N ILE A 232 -25.92 -9.80 27.84
CA ILE A 232 -24.49 -9.46 27.80
C ILE A 232 -23.93 -9.36 29.23
N LEU A 233 -24.63 -8.69 30.15
CA LEU A 233 -24.22 -8.62 31.56
C LEU A 233 -24.14 -10.02 32.21
N SER A 234 -25.14 -10.89 31.99
CA SER A 234 -25.16 -12.25 32.50
C SER A 234 -23.97 -13.07 32.00
N TYR A 235 -23.66 -12.96 30.71
CA TYR A 235 -22.49 -13.60 30.10
C TYR A 235 -21.18 -13.14 30.74
N ILE A 236 -21.02 -11.84 30.98
CA ILE A 236 -19.83 -11.28 31.65
C ILE A 236 -19.73 -11.78 33.09
N CYS A 237 -20.83 -11.77 33.85
CA CYS A 237 -20.86 -12.29 35.22
C CYS A 237 -20.44 -13.76 35.26
N LEU A 238 -20.94 -14.58 34.33
CA LEU A 238 -20.55 -15.99 34.19
C LEU A 238 -19.07 -16.14 33.85
N GLY A 239 -18.53 -15.30 32.96
CA GLY A 239 -17.10 -15.31 32.63
C GLY A 239 -16.20 -15.00 33.83
N ILE A 240 -16.54 -13.94 34.58
CA ILE A 240 -15.77 -13.51 35.76
C ILE A 240 -15.81 -14.59 36.85
N LEU A 241 -16.99 -15.12 37.16
CA LEU A 241 -17.16 -16.16 38.20
C LEU A 241 -16.51 -17.48 37.78
N LYS A 242 -16.63 -17.88 36.51
CA LYS A 242 -16.01 -19.12 35.98
C LYS A 242 -14.49 -19.04 35.95
N GLY A 243 -13.92 -17.84 35.71
CA GLY A 243 -12.48 -17.58 35.81
C GLY A 243 -11.96 -17.70 37.24
N SER A 244 -12.63 -17.07 38.22
CA SER A 244 -12.24 -17.13 39.63
C SER A 244 -12.30 -18.55 40.21
N ILE A 245 -13.34 -19.34 39.86
CA ILE A 245 -13.49 -20.73 40.37
C ILE A 245 -12.45 -21.67 39.74
N ARG A 246 -12.06 -21.45 38.48
CA ARG A 246 -11.04 -22.29 37.82
C ARG A 246 -9.63 -22.05 38.37
N MET A 247 -9.33 -20.81 38.79
CA MET A 247 -8.05 -20.49 39.46
C MET A 247 -7.99 -21.07 40.87
N THR A 248 -9.05 -20.99 41.67
CA THR A 248 -9.07 -21.54 43.04
C THR A 248 -9.19 -23.07 43.08
N CYS A 249 -9.97 -23.70 42.20
CA CYS A 249 -10.06 -25.17 42.14
C CYS A 249 -8.77 -25.84 41.64
N ALA A 250 -7.99 -25.18 40.77
CA ALA A 250 -6.68 -25.68 40.36
C ALA A 250 -5.68 -25.68 41.53
N THR A 251 -5.80 -24.75 42.47
CA THR A 251 -4.99 -24.68 43.68
C THR A 251 -5.50 -25.61 44.80
N MET A 252 -6.81 -25.95 44.83
CA MET A 252 -7.44 -26.75 45.90
C MET A 252 -7.85 -28.20 45.53
N GLY A 253 -7.58 -28.68 44.32
CA GLY A 253 -7.69 -30.11 43.98
C GLY A 253 -9.11 -30.72 43.96
N VAL A 254 -10.18 -29.91 43.92
CA VAL A 254 -11.58 -30.38 43.91
C VAL A 254 -12.20 -30.22 42.52
N ALA A 255 -11.73 -31.03 41.55
CA ALA A 255 -12.13 -30.91 40.14
C ALA A 255 -13.40 -31.71 39.75
N SER A 256 -13.91 -32.60 40.60
CA SER A 256 -14.78 -33.71 40.16
C SER A 256 -16.29 -33.51 40.35
N THR A 257 -16.76 -32.49 41.09
CA THR A 257 -18.21 -32.34 41.37
C THR A 257 -18.92 -31.30 40.52
N TRP A 258 -18.21 -30.36 39.90
CA TRP A 258 -18.83 -29.26 39.13
C TRP A 258 -18.85 -29.48 37.62
N THR A 259 -18.05 -30.41 37.09
CA THR A 259 -18.00 -30.77 35.67
C THR A 259 -19.29 -31.42 35.16
N THR A 260 -20.05 -32.09 36.02
CA THR A 260 -21.32 -32.73 35.66
C THR A 260 -22.49 -31.75 35.51
N LEU A 261 -22.43 -30.56 36.14
CA LEU A 261 -23.55 -29.61 36.14
C LEU A 261 -23.56 -28.63 34.95
N MET A 262 -22.53 -28.66 34.10
CA MET A 262 -22.29 -27.65 33.06
C MET A 262 -21.89 -28.24 31.69
N GLN A 263 -22.43 -29.41 31.33
CA GLN A 263 -22.21 -30.00 29.99
C GLN A 263 -22.90 -29.35 28.78
N PRO A 264 -23.93 -28.46 28.84
CA PRO A 264 -24.63 -28.07 27.61
C PRO A 264 -24.01 -26.91 26.81
N PHE A 265 -22.88 -26.33 27.19
CA PHE A 265 -22.35 -25.11 26.54
C PHE A 265 -21.06 -25.29 25.72
N GLY A 266 -20.75 -26.52 25.31
CA GLY A 266 -19.53 -26.89 24.59
C GLY A 266 -19.56 -26.74 23.07
N GLY A 267 -20.33 -25.81 22.50
CA GLY A 267 -20.49 -25.70 21.05
C GLY A 267 -20.61 -24.27 20.55
N MET A 268 -19.50 -23.54 20.45
CA MET A 268 -19.44 -22.31 19.64
C MET A 268 -18.07 -22.20 18.98
N THR A 269 -17.95 -22.81 17.80
CA THR A 269 -16.99 -22.39 16.79
C THR A 269 -17.78 -21.88 15.59
N LEU A 270 -17.41 -20.67 15.14
CA LEU A 270 -17.69 -20.09 13.82
C LEU A 270 -19.15 -19.67 13.53
N CYS A 271 -19.44 -18.40 13.74
CA CYS A 271 -20.37 -17.64 12.90
C CYS A 271 -19.70 -16.34 12.48
N ASN A 272 -18.71 -16.45 11.60
CA ASN A 272 -18.35 -15.37 10.70
C ASN A 272 -18.87 -15.80 9.32
N ASN A 273 -20.00 -15.25 8.88
CA ASN A 273 -20.33 -15.30 7.46
C ASN A 273 -21.07 -14.03 7.06
N SER A 274 -20.30 -13.24 6.32
CA SER A 274 -20.64 -12.09 5.53
C SER A 274 -21.89 -12.32 4.70
N SER A 275 -22.72 -11.27 4.67
CA SER A 275 -23.79 -11.01 3.71
C SER A 275 -23.42 -11.38 2.27
N SER A 276 -24.27 -12.15 1.61
CA SER A 276 -24.42 -12.14 0.15
C SER A 276 -25.86 -12.47 -0.20
N THR A 277 -26.63 -11.41 -0.49
CA THR A 277 -27.91 -11.45 -1.20
C THR A 277 -27.72 -11.91 -2.64
N PRO A 278 -28.71 -12.60 -3.22
CA PRO A 278 -29.06 -12.33 -4.61
C PRO A 278 -30.55 -11.98 -4.77
N LEU A 279 -30.78 -10.84 -5.43
CA LEU A 279 -32.03 -10.47 -6.08
C LEU A 279 -32.51 -11.63 -7.00
N SER A 280 -33.79 -12.00 -6.89
CA SER A 280 -34.50 -12.77 -7.92
C SER A 280 -35.64 -11.91 -8.48
N ILE A 281 -35.61 -11.75 -9.80
CA ILE A 281 -36.58 -11.08 -10.66
C ILE A 281 -37.84 -11.96 -10.77
N PRO A 282 -39.08 -11.43 -10.71
CA PRO A 282 -40.25 -12.21 -11.06
C PRO A 282 -40.55 -12.11 -12.57
N SER A 283 -40.72 -13.25 -13.21
CA SER A 283 -41.20 -13.38 -14.58
C SER A 283 -42.72 -13.56 -14.59
N SER A 284 -43.43 -12.68 -15.30
CA SER A 284 -44.64 -12.96 -16.09
C SER A 284 -44.68 -12.00 -17.25
#